data_AF-A0A258YKK2-F1
#
_entry.id   AF-A0A258YKK2-F1
#
_cell.length_a   1.000
_cell.length_b   1.000
_cell.length_c   1.000
_cell.angle_alpha   90.00
_cell.angle_beta   90.00
_cell.angle_gamma   90.00
#
_symmetry.space_group_name_H-M   'P 1'
#
loop_
_entity.id
_entity.type
_entity.pdbx_description
1 polymer ?
#
loop_
_entity_poly.entity_id
_entity_poly.type
_entity_poly.pdbx_seq_one_letter_code
_entity_poly.pdbx_strand_id
1 'polypeptide(L)'
;MIYMEQILMRTTLRKIGNSRGVLLTKEIIDKLNIVDGQEIEVTINKESELVLKPTKHKKKKRPPLNLDISTWEAQFNLAIKKGEQPEKDVFEGMSNKFDQSW
;
A
#
# COMPACT_ATOMS: atom_id res chain seq x y z
N MET A 1 -12.22 32.38 -17.56
CA MET A 1 -13.37 31.80 -16.84
C MET A 1 -13.33 30.30 -17.08
N ILE A 2 -12.72 29.54 -16.17
CA ILE A 2 -12.57 28.08 -16.32
C ILE A 2 -13.87 27.47 -15.81
N TYR A 3 -14.66 26.88 -16.71
CA TYR A 3 -15.86 26.16 -16.30
C TYR A 3 -15.42 24.97 -15.45
N MET A 4 -15.66 25.03 -14.14
CA MET A 4 -15.57 23.87 -13.26
C MET A 4 -16.76 22.97 -13.61
N GLU A 5 -16.54 22.08 -14.57
CA GLU A 5 -17.49 21.05 -14.95
C GLU A 5 -17.76 20.16 -13.72
N GLN A 6 -18.93 20.35 -13.11
CA GLN A 6 -19.39 19.60 -11.96
C GLN A 6 -19.93 18.25 -12.42
N ILE A 7 -19.33 17.16 -11.94
CA ILE A 7 -19.85 15.81 -12.12
C ILE A 7 -20.86 15.55 -10.99
N LEU A 8 -22.14 15.47 -11.34
CA LEU A 8 -23.19 15.11 -10.39
C LEU A 8 -23.47 13.60 -10.46
N MET A 9 -23.13 12.88 -9.39
CA MET A 9 -23.41 11.46 -9.25
C MET A 9 -24.24 11.20 -7.99
N ARG A 10 -25.27 10.35 -8.09
CA ARG A 10 -25.98 9.79 -6.94
C ARG A 10 -25.55 8.35 -6.73
N THR A 11 -25.14 8.02 -5.52
CA THR A 11 -24.64 6.69 -5.16
C THR A 11 -25.11 6.34 -3.75
N THR A 12 -25.16 5.05 -3.44
CA THR A 12 -25.64 4.52 -2.16
C THR A 12 -24.46 4.02 -1.33
N LEU A 13 -24.47 4.29 -0.03
CA LEU A 13 -23.54 3.67 0.91
C LEU A 13 -23.81 2.16 0.98
N ARG A 14 -22.79 1.33 0.76
CA ARG A 14 -22.89 -0.13 0.78
C ARG A 14 -21.87 -0.75 1.72
N LYS A 15 -22.12 -1.98 2.16
CA LYS A 15 -21.16 -2.77 2.95
C LYS A 15 -20.11 -3.38 2.03
N ILE A 16 -18.83 -3.19 2.36
CA ILE A 16 -17.68 -3.78 1.65
C ILE A 16 -16.86 -4.54 2.70
N GLY A 17 -17.01 -5.86 2.76
CA GLY A 17 -16.41 -6.66 3.83
C GLY A 17 -16.85 -6.18 5.22
N ASN A 18 -15.90 -5.74 6.04
CA ASN A 18 -16.16 -5.19 7.39
C ASN A 18 -16.36 -3.67 7.42
N SER A 19 -16.24 -2.98 6.29
CA SER A 19 -16.39 -1.52 6.21
C SER A 19 -17.62 -1.10 5.41
N ARG A 20 -17.90 0.21 5.41
CA ARG A 20 -18.87 0.83 4.51
C ARG A 20 -18.11 1.63 3.46
N GLY A 21 -18.61 1.60 2.23
CA GLY A 21 -17.98 2.29 1.11
C GLY A 21 -18.99 2.88 0.15
N VAL A 22 -18.49 3.82 -0.63
CA VAL A 22 -19.19 4.45 -1.74
C VAL A 22 -18.43 4.11 -3.01
N LEU A 23 -19.15 3.70 -4.05
CA LEU A 23 -18.56 3.42 -5.35
C LEU A 23 -18.45 4.73 -6.14
N LEU A 24 -17.24 5.01 -6.62
CA LEU A 24 -16.95 6.12 -7.53
C LEU A 24 -17.02 5.62 -8.97
N THR A 25 -17.60 6.41 -9.87
CA THR A 25 -17.62 6.10 -11.30
C THR A 25 -16.23 6.28 -11.91
N LYS A 26 -15.99 5.58 -13.02
CA LYS A 26 -14.75 5.67 -13.78
C LYS A 26 -14.42 7.12 -14.20
N GLU A 27 -15.44 7.90 -14.55
CA GLU A 27 -15.28 9.32 -14.91
C GLU A 27 -14.62 10.15 -13.79
N ILE A 28 -14.99 9.93 -12.53
CA ILE A 28 -14.41 10.64 -11.38
C ILE A 28 -12.96 10.19 -11.15
N ILE A 29 -12.71 8.88 -11.27
CA ILE A 29 -11.38 8.28 -11.11
C ILE A 29 -10.42 8.82 -12.17
N ASP A 30 -10.85 8.83 -13.44
CA ASP A 30 -10.05 9.30 -14.57
C ASP A 30 -9.77 10.81 -14.48
N LYS A 31 -10.79 11.62 -14.12
CA LYS A 31 -10.64 13.08 -13.98
C LYS A 31 -9.70 13.49 -12.83
N LEU A 32 -9.69 12.72 -11.74
CA LEU A 32 -8.79 12.93 -10.61
C LEU A 32 -7.48 12.16 -10.72
N ASN A 33 -7.29 11.38 -11.80
CA ASN A 33 -6.13 10.52 -12.05
C ASN A 33 -5.78 9.64 -10.83
N ILE A 34 -6.81 9.06 -10.21
CA ILE A 34 -6.65 8.18 -9.05
C ILE A 34 -6.23 6.79 -9.52
N VAL A 35 -5.20 6.23 -8.90
CA VAL A 35 -4.70 4.88 -9.20
C VAL A 35 -5.08 3.93 -8.06
N ASP A 36 -5.35 2.66 -8.39
CA ASP A 36 -5.61 1.62 -7.39
C ASP A 36 -4.48 1.53 -6.36
N GLY A 37 -4.84 1.48 -5.08
CA GLY A 37 -3.89 1.43 -3.97
C GLY A 37 -3.33 2.80 -3.54
N GLN A 38 -3.77 3.90 -4.16
CA GLN A 38 -3.42 5.26 -3.74
C GLN A 38 -4.14 5.64 -2.43
N GLU A 39 -3.42 6.30 -1.53
CA GLU A 39 -4.01 6.88 -0.32
C GLU A 39 -4.90 8.08 -0.69
N ILE A 40 -6.11 8.13 -0.12
CA ILE A 40 -7.05 9.24 -0.28
C ILE A 40 -7.24 9.88 1.09
N GLU A 41 -7.05 11.21 1.14
CA GLU A 41 -7.35 11.99 2.32
C GLU A 41 -8.86 12.29 2.34
N VAL A 42 -9.52 11.96 3.45
CA VAL A 42 -10.96 12.15 3.64
C VAL A 42 -11.16 13.17 4.75
N THR A 43 -11.67 14.35 4.41
CA THR A 43 -11.92 15.44 5.38
C THR A 43 -13.39 15.85 5.35
N ILE A 44 -13.93 16.25 6.51
CA ILE A 44 -15.25 16.87 6.60
C ILE A 44 -15.03 18.39 6.69
N ASN A 45 -15.56 19.13 5.72
CA ASN A 45 -15.50 20.60 5.72
C ASN A 45 -16.46 21.19 6.78
N LYS A 46 -16.31 22.49 7.07
CA LYS A 46 -17.20 23.23 7.99
C LYS A 46 -18.68 23.19 7.56
N GLU A 47 -18.94 22.97 6.29
CA GLU A 47 -20.28 22.85 5.69
C GLU A 47 -20.83 21.40 5.71
N SER A 48 -20.20 20.50 6.49
CA SER A 48 -20.56 19.08 6.57
C SER A 48 -20.42 18.32 5.25
N GLU A 49 -19.63 18.85 4.32
CA GLU A 49 -19.32 18.20 3.05
C GLU A 49 -18.15 17.22 3.22
N LEU A 50 -18.29 16.04 2.62
CA LEU A 50 -17.22 15.06 2.53
C LEU A 50 -16.30 15.44 1.36
N VAL A 51 -15.08 15.83 1.65
CA VAL A 51 -14.07 16.16 0.64
C VAL A 51 -13.05 15.03 0.56
N LEU A 52 -12.86 14.51 -0.65
CA LEU A 52 -11.87 13.51 -0.99
C LEU A 52 -10.73 14.20 -1.74
N LYS A 53 -9.50 14.09 -1.23
CA LYS A 53 -8.31 14.61 -1.91
C LYS A 53 -7.36 13.47 -2.25
N PRO A 54 -6.96 13.31 -3.54
CA PRO A 54 -5.93 12.35 -3.89
C PRO A 54 -4.61 12.79 -3.27
N THR A 55 -3.96 11.89 -2.52
CA THR A 55 -2.62 12.16 -1.99
C THR A 55 -1.56 11.57 -2.92
N LYS A 56 -0.30 12.03 -2.80
CA LYS A 56 0.79 11.46 -3.60
C LYS A 56 0.94 9.97 -3.24
N HIS A 57 1.02 9.11 -4.27
CA HIS A 57 1.28 7.69 -4.09
C HIS A 57 2.58 7.49 -3.30
N LYS A 58 2.47 7.14 -2.01
CA LYS A 58 3.63 6.75 -1.21
C LYS A 58 4.10 5.40 -1.73
N LYS A 59 5.14 5.37 -2.55
CA LYS A 59 5.90 4.14 -2.77
C LYS A 59 6.31 3.66 -1.37
N LYS A 60 5.92 2.44 -0.97
CA LYS A 60 6.40 1.83 0.28
C LYS A 60 7.92 1.95 0.27
N LYS A 61 8.47 2.83 1.11
CA LYS A 61 9.92 2.96 1.23
C LYS A 61 10.38 1.65 1.86
N ARG A 62 11.00 0.79 1.06
CA ARG A 62 11.80 -0.30 1.64
C ARG A 62 12.83 0.38 2.55
N PRO A 63 13.06 -0.14 3.77
CA PRO A 63 14.18 0.35 4.55
C PRO A 63 15.45 0.27 3.67
N PRO A 64 16.34 1.27 3.74
CA PRO A 64 17.59 1.21 3.00
C PRO A 64 18.32 -0.09 3.36
N LEU A 65 18.95 -0.74 2.39
CA LEU A 65 19.78 -1.91 2.67
C LEU A 65 20.88 -1.51 3.64
N ASN A 66 21.11 -2.36 4.64
CA ASN A 66 22.23 -2.19 5.54
C ASN A 66 23.51 -2.69 4.85
N LEU A 67 24.28 -1.77 4.27
CA LEU A 67 25.55 -2.07 3.60
C LEU A 67 26.74 -2.13 4.57
N ASP A 68 26.54 -1.76 5.84
CA ASP A 68 27.59 -1.75 6.85
C ASP A 68 27.66 -3.10 7.58
N ILE A 69 28.63 -3.92 7.17
CA ILE A 69 28.88 -5.26 7.70
C ILE A 69 29.13 -5.24 9.21
N SER A 70 29.72 -4.16 9.75
CA SER A 70 30.07 -4.07 11.19
C SER A 70 28.84 -4.08 12.09
N THR A 71 27.67 -3.70 11.56
CA THR A 71 26.41 -3.63 12.33
C THR A 71 25.60 -4.92 12.30
N TRP A 72 26.01 -5.91 11.48
CA TRP A 72 25.23 -7.13 11.25
C TRP A 72 25.17 -8.00 12.50
N GLU A 73 26.28 -8.20 13.19
CA GLU A 73 26.36 -9.04 14.38
C GLU A 73 25.43 -8.54 15.50
N ALA A 74 25.37 -7.22 15.69
CA ALA A 74 24.45 -6.61 16.65
C ALA A 74 22.98 -6.83 16.26
N GLN A 75 22.66 -6.77 14.97
CA GLN A 75 21.31 -7.01 14.45
C GLN A 75 20.89 -8.47 14.62
N PHE A 76 21.78 -9.43 14.33
CA PHE A 76 21.52 -10.85 14.55
C PHE A 76 21.27 -11.16 16.02
N ASN A 77 22.12 -10.65 16.92
CA ASN A 77 21.93 -10.84 18.36
C ASN A 77 20.59 -10.24 18.86
N LEU A 78 20.18 -9.09 18.32
CA LEU A 78 18.87 -8.49 18.61
C LEU A 78 17.70 -9.36 18.09
N ALA A 79 17.80 -9.91 16.88
CA ALA A 79 16.78 -10.78 16.29
C ALA A 79 16.63 -12.09 17.09
N ILE A 80 17.74 -12.71 17.47
CA ILE A 80 17.77 -13.90 18.34
C ILE A 80 17.10 -13.60 19.69
N LYS A 81 17.43 -12.45 20.31
CA LYS A 81 16.80 -12.02 21.57
C LYS A 81 15.30 -11.79 21.44
N LYS A 82 14.84 -11.34 20.27
CA LYS A 82 13.40 -11.17 19.96
C LYS A 82 12.69 -12.48 19.62
N GLY A 83 13.43 -13.59 19.51
CA GLY A 83 12.88 -14.88 19.09
C GLY A 83 12.46 -14.92 17.62
N GLU A 84 13.00 -14.02 16.79
CA GLU A 84 12.77 -14.04 15.36
C GLU A 84 13.44 -15.29 14.78
N GLN A 85 12.65 -16.18 14.20
CA GLN A 85 13.16 -17.35 13.48
C GLN A 85 13.42 -16.97 12.02
N PRO A 86 14.48 -17.51 11.39
CA PRO A 86 14.64 -17.40 9.95
C PRO A 86 13.34 -17.81 9.26
N GLU A 87 12.96 -17.07 8.22
CA GLU A 87 11.83 -17.49 7.39
C GLU A 87 12.08 -18.92 6.91
N LYS A 88 11.03 -19.74 6.93
CA LYS A 88 11.12 -21.10 6.39
C LYS A 88 11.58 -20.99 4.94
N ASP A 89 12.65 -21.70 4.61
CA ASP A 89 13.23 -21.64 3.28
C ASP A 89 12.16 -21.97 2.24
N VAL A 90 11.82 -20.99 1.40
CA VAL A 90 10.85 -21.15 0.30
C VAL A 90 11.38 -22.06 -0.80
N PHE A 91 12.67 -22.42 -0.76
CA PHE A 91 13.32 -23.35 -1.68
C PHE A 91 13.50 -24.76 -1.09
N GLU A 92 13.06 -25.03 0.15
CA GLU A 92 13.05 -26.39 0.71
C GLU A 92 12.22 -27.32 -0.20
N GLY A 93 12.90 -28.26 -0.88
CA GLY A 93 12.29 -29.22 -1.81
C GLY A 93 12.30 -28.80 -3.29
N MET A 94 12.84 -27.64 -3.63
CA MET A 94 13.04 -27.21 -5.01
C MET A 94 14.42 -27.66 -5.48
N SER A 95 14.50 -28.70 -6.32
CA SER A 95 15.78 -29.12 -6.90
C SER A 95 16.20 -28.16 -8.02
N ASN A 96 17.44 -27.69 -7.99
CA ASN A 96 18.03 -26.92 -9.08
C ASN A 96 19.03 -27.80 -9.85
N LYS A 97 19.34 -27.41 -11.10
CA LYS A 97 20.35 -28.05 -11.95
C LYS A 97 21.74 -28.07 -11.30
N PHE A 98 22.01 -27.17 -10.36
CA PHE A 98 23.26 -27.13 -9.60
C PHE A 98 23.41 -28.34 -8.65
N ASP A 99 22.29 -28.83 -8.10
CA ASP A 99 22.27 -30.01 -7.21
C ASP A 99 22.45 -31.32 -7.98
N GLN A 100 22.39 -31.28 -9.32
CA GLN A 100 22.56 -32.43 -10.21
C GLN A 100 24.00 -32.58 -10.69
N SER A 101 24.88 -31.62 -10.39
CA SER A 101 26.30 -31.66 -10.75
C SER A 101 27.17 -31.59 -9.51
N TRP A 102 27.28 -32.73 -8.82
CA TRP A 102 28.33 -33.05 -7.85
C TRP A 102 28.87 -34.44 -8.16
#